data_AF-A0A535WKH8-F1
#
_entry.id   AF-A0A535WKH8-F1
#
_cell.length_a   1.000
_cell.length_b   1.000
_cell.length_c   1.000
_cell.angle_alpha   90.00
_cell.angle_beta   90.00
_cell.angle_gamma   90.00
#
_symmetry.space_group_name_H-M   'P 1'
#
loop_
_entity.id
_entity.type
_entity.pdbx_description
1 polymer ?
#
loop_
_entity_poly.entity_id
_entity_poly.type
_entity_poly.pdbx_seq_one_letter_code
_entity_poly.pdbx_strand_id
1 'polypeptide(L)'
;MAWYSEGPLTRLAGVAGGAIDDVRRVRKAWHWDTPRPHTWPEQGAVVPPPASDLGWARVEPVRSIRYLIQHVLLIPFTEAMTHPKVEGREWVRELKRPVIFAANHSSHADTSLVLHSLTDQARDRTVVAAAADYWFKHPILGNIVSLFLNTFPFSRTGGAQAQLHSSSQLLKSGWNLVLFPEGSRSPDGRIQEFKPGVGHLAKE
;
A
#
# COMPACT_ATOMS: atom_id res chain seq x y z
N MET A 1 19.24 24.40 -23.47
CA MET A 1 20.05 23.28 -22.92
C MET A 1 20.29 23.55 -21.45
N ALA A 2 19.74 22.73 -20.56
CA ALA A 2 20.17 22.64 -19.16
C ALA A 2 19.78 21.25 -18.64
N TRP A 3 20.67 20.30 -18.90
CA TRP A 3 20.69 19.01 -18.24
C TRP A 3 21.36 19.21 -16.87
N TYR A 4 20.62 19.08 -15.79
CA TYR A 4 21.22 18.79 -14.48
C TYR A 4 20.74 17.41 -14.04
N SER A 5 21.66 16.45 -14.10
CA SER A 5 21.50 15.16 -13.44
C SER A 5 21.43 15.39 -11.93
N GLU A 6 20.22 15.36 -11.37
CA GLU A 6 19.96 15.26 -9.92
C GLU A 6 20.71 14.03 -9.36
N GLY A 7 21.73 14.30 -8.56
CA GLY A 7 22.59 13.30 -7.94
C GLY A 7 21.85 12.46 -6.88
N PRO A 8 22.44 11.33 -6.43
CA PRO A 8 21.80 10.44 -5.45
C PRO A 8 21.47 11.12 -4.11
N LEU A 9 22.26 12.12 -3.72
CA LEU A 9 22.14 12.81 -2.43
C LEU A 9 20.96 13.80 -2.39
N THR A 10 20.64 14.50 -3.48
CA THR A 10 19.45 15.38 -3.54
C THR A 10 18.15 14.56 -3.59
N ARG A 11 18.18 13.36 -4.19
CA ARG A 11 17.03 12.43 -4.15
C ARG A 11 16.77 11.87 -2.76
N LEU A 12 17.81 11.52 -2.01
CA LEU A 12 17.67 11.07 -0.61
C LEU A 12 17.13 12.18 0.30
N ALA A 13 17.62 13.41 0.12
CA ALA A 13 17.08 14.58 0.83
C ALA A 13 15.62 14.87 0.48
N GLY A 14 15.22 14.70 -0.80
CA GLY A 14 13.82 14.85 -1.24
C GLY A 14 12.89 13.79 -0.66
N VAL A 15 13.33 12.53 -0.56
CA VAL A 15 12.57 11.44 0.07
C VAL A 15 12.40 11.68 1.58
N ALA A 16 13.49 12.07 2.27
CA ALA A 16 13.43 12.40 3.69
C ALA A 16 12.57 13.65 3.98
N GLY A 17 12.66 14.68 3.14
CA GLY A 17 11.81 15.87 3.21
C GLY A 17 10.33 15.54 3.03
N GLY A 18 9.99 14.73 2.03
CA GLY A 18 8.62 14.27 1.81
C GLY A 18 8.05 13.46 2.98
N ALA A 19 8.87 12.62 3.62
CA ALA A 19 8.47 11.87 4.81
C ALA A 19 8.22 12.79 6.02
N ILE A 20 9.05 13.80 6.24
CA ILE A 20 8.86 14.78 7.34
C ILE A 20 7.60 15.62 7.11
N ASP A 21 7.34 16.04 5.88
CA ASP A 21 6.15 16.81 5.52
C ASP A 21 4.87 15.98 5.64
N ASP A 22 4.93 14.69 5.30
CA ASP A 22 3.84 13.73 5.55
C ASP A 22 3.54 13.60 7.05
N VAL A 23 4.56 13.41 7.90
CA VAL A 23 4.39 13.32 9.36
C VAL A 23 3.79 14.61 9.92
N ARG A 24 4.27 15.77 9.48
CA ARG A 24 3.74 17.08 9.90
C ARG A 24 2.28 17.26 9.47
N ARG A 25 1.92 16.80 8.27
CA ARG A 25 0.56 16.87 7.72
C ARG A 25 -0.42 16.01 8.50
N VAL A 26 -0.08 14.74 8.74
CA VAL A 26 -0.92 13.82 9.54
C VAL A 26 -1.11 14.38 10.95
N ARG A 27 -0.04 14.83 11.61
CA ARG A 27 -0.10 15.39 12.97
C ARG A 27 -0.98 16.64 13.05
N LYS A 28 -0.90 17.54 12.07
CA LYS A 28 -1.63 18.83 12.10
C LYS A 28 -3.14 18.68 11.93
N ALA A 29 -3.60 17.57 11.36
CA ALA A 29 -4.97 17.48 10.92
C ALA A 29 -5.72 16.25 11.48
N TRP A 30 -5.04 15.46 12.31
CA TRP A 30 -5.66 14.47 13.18
C TRP A 30 -6.45 15.15 14.32
N HIS A 31 -7.76 15.26 14.14
CA HIS A 31 -8.72 15.74 15.13
C HIS A 31 -9.96 14.83 15.12
N TRP A 32 -10.23 14.14 16.24
CA TRP A 32 -11.33 13.17 16.33
C TRP A 32 -12.73 13.81 16.14
N ASP A 33 -12.86 15.10 16.45
CA ASP A 33 -14.16 15.79 16.58
C ASP A 33 -14.59 16.62 15.37
N THR A 34 -13.84 16.60 14.27
CA THR A 34 -14.18 17.44 13.09
C THR A 34 -14.96 16.64 12.04
N PRO A 35 -15.88 17.26 11.27
CA PRO A 35 -16.68 16.56 10.26
C PRO A 35 -15.84 15.99 9.10
N ARG A 36 -16.24 14.83 8.57
CA ARG A 36 -15.58 14.19 7.42
C ARG A 36 -15.73 15.07 6.17
N PRO A 37 -14.67 15.30 5.38
CA PRO A 37 -14.82 15.92 4.06
C PRO A 37 -15.72 15.04 3.19
N HIS A 38 -16.72 15.62 2.53
CA HIS A 38 -17.67 14.91 1.67
C HIS A 38 -17.18 14.76 0.22
N THR A 39 -15.92 15.08 -0.06
CA THR A 39 -15.39 15.15 -1.42
C THR A 39 -14.31 14.11 -1.63
N TRP A 40 -14.56 13.18 -2.54
CA TRP A 40 -13.50 12.38 -3.14
C TRP A 40 -12.48 13.32 -3.79
N PRO A 41 -11.16 13.17 -3.54
CA PRO A 41 -10.19 13.91 -4.33
C PRO A 41 -10.36 13.56 -5.81
N GLU A 42 -10.07 14.55 -6.66
CA GLU A 42 -10.30 14.45 -8.10
C GLU A 42 -9.79 13.14 -8.69
N GLN A 43 -10.61 12.57 -9.57
CA GLN A 43 -10.36 11.30 -10.23
C GLN A 43 -9.06 11.42 -11.05
N GLY A 44 -7.99 10.81 -10.55
CA GLY A 44 -6.72 10.71 -11.28
C GLY A 44 -6.91 10.04 -12.64
N ALA A 45 -5.99 10.29 -13.57
CA ALA A 45 -6.07 9.74 -14.93
C ALA A 45 -6.34 8.23 -14.91
N VAL A 46 -7.30 7.79 -15.73
CA VAL A 46 -7.59 6.36 -15.93
C VAL A 46 -6.37 5.74 -16.60
N VAL A 47 -5.57 5.01 -15.82
CA VAL A 47 -4.46 4.22 -16.34
C VAL A 47 -4.93 2.77 -16.41
N PRO A 48 -4.99 2.16 -17.61
CA PRO A 48 -5.36 0.77 -17.73
C PRO A 48 -4.37 -0.08 -16.91
N PRO A 49 -4.86 -1.07 -16.14
CA PRO A 49 -3.97 -1.95 -15.41
C PRO A 49 -2.98 -2.62 -16.39
N PRO A 50 -1.73 -2.89 -15.97
CA PRO A 50 -0.80 -3.69 -16.75
C PRO A 50 -1.42 -5.05 -17.09
N ALA A 51 -1.02 -5.64 -18.22
CA ALA A 51 -1.50 -6.95 -18.66
C ALA A 51 -1.16 -8.12 -17.70
N SER A 52 -0.29 -7.88 -16.71
CA SER A 52 0.14 -8.86 -15.72
C SER A 52 -0.27 -8.43 -14.32
N ASP A 53 -0.78 -9.38 -13.53
CA ASP A 53 -1.04 -9.27 -12.10
C ASP A 53 0.24 -9.39 -11.25
N LEU A 54 1.40 -9.48 -11.91
CA LEU A 54 2.72 -9.65 -11.33
C LEU A 54 2.84 -10.96 -10.52
N GLY A 55 2.22 -12.04 -11.01
CA GLY A 55 2.32 -13.39 -10.43
C GLY A 55 3.75 -13.87 -10.15
N TRP A 56 4.74 -13.38 -10.88
CA TRP A 56 6.16 -13.67 -10.64
C TRP A 56 6.65 -13.22 -9.26
N ALA A 57 6.05 -12.19 -8.66
CA ALA A 57 6.43 -11.70 -7.31
C ALA A 57 5.97 -12.64 -6.18
N ARG A 58 5.11 -13.61 -6.51
CA ARG A 58 4.46 -14.55 -5.60
C ARG A 58 5.02 -15.98 -5.67
N VAL A 59 6.08 -16.21 -6.43
CA VAL A 59 6.73 -17.53 -6.55
C VAL A 59 8.11 -17.54 -5.89
N GLU A 60 8.67 -18.72 -5.63
CA GLU A 60 10.08 -18.85 -5.24
C GLU A 60 11.00 -18.67 -6.46
N PRO A 61 12.22 -18.13 -6.29
CA PRO A 61 12.84 -17.70 -5.02
C PRO A 61 12.47 -16.27 -4.59
N VAL A 62 11.58 -15.59 -5.33
CA VAL A 62 11.27 -14.17 -5.13
C VAL A 62 10.65 -13.90 -3.76
N ARG A 63 9.81 -14.79 -3.26
CA ARG A 63 9.27 -14.73 -1.89
C ARG A 63 10.36 -14.75 -0.84
N SER A 64 11.30 -15.70 -0.93
CA SER A 64 12.45 -15.77 -0.01
C SER A 64 13.31 -14.50 -0.06
N ILE A 65 13.57 -13.98 -1.26
CA ILE A 65 14.32 -12.71 -1.43
C ILE A 65 13.56 -11.55 -0.79
N ARG A 66 12.26 -11.43 -1.05
CA ARG A 66 11.39 -10.41 -0.44
C ARG A 66 11.38 -10.52 1.07
N TYR A 67 11.29 -11.74 1.62
CA TYR A 67 11.37 -11.97 3.06
C TYR A 67 12.64 -11.36 3.64
N LEU A 68 13.81 -11.63 3.04
CA LEU A 68 15.09 -11.08 3.49
C LEU A 68 15.13 -9.56 3.38
N ILE A 69 14.71 -9.00 2.23
CA ILE A 69 14.62 -7.55 2.02
C ILE A 69 13.74 -6.90 3.09
N GLN A 70 12.58 -7.48 3.39
CA GLN A 70 11.67 -6.92 4.38
C GLN A 70 12.28 -6.95 5.78
N HIS A 71 12.90 -8.07 6.19
CA HIS A 71 13.48 -8.20 7.53
C HIS A 71 14.74 -7.35 7.73
N VAL A 72 15.56 -7.20 6.69
CA VAL A 72 16.83 -6.46 6.79
C VAL A 72 16.65 -4.97 6.53
N LEU A 73 15.71 -4.58 5.66
CA LEU A 73 15.54 -3.19 5.23
C LEU A 73 14.20 -2.60 5.65
N LEU A 74 13.08 -3.13 5.17
CA LEU A 74 11.77 -2.47 5.30
C LEU A 74 11.31 -2.34 6.77
N ILE A 75 11.41 -3.42 7.53
CA ILE A 75 10.91 -3.52 8.90
C ILE A 75 11.77 -2.65 9.84
N PRO A 76 13.11 -2.78 9.88
CA PRO A 76 13.95 -1.91 10.71
C PRO A 76 13.82 -0.44 10.34
N PHE A 77 13.71 -0.12 9.05
CA PHE A 77 13.49 1.25 8.59
C PHE A 77 12.16 1.82 9.08
N THR A 78 11.08 1.04 8.99
CA THR A 78 9.76 1.45 9.49
C THR A 78 9.78 1.70 10.99
N GLU A 79 10.40 0.79 11.76
CA GLU A 79 10.56 0.92 13.20
C GLU A 79 11.33 2.20 13.56
N ALA A 80 12.47 2.45 12.92
CA ALA A 80 13.31 3.62 13.15
C ALA A 80 12.64 4.95 12.79
N MET A 81 11.77 4.96 11.77
CA MET A 81 11.11 6.19 11.33
C MET A 81 9.85 6.53 12.11
N THR A 82 9.10 5.52 12.54
CA THR A 82 7.72 5.71 13.00
C THR A 82 7.48 5.29 14.45
N HIS A 83 8.39 4.50 15.05
CA HIS A 83 8.22 3.92 16.38
C HIS A 83 6.80 3.38 16.63
N PRO A 84 6.34 2.44 15.79
CA PRO A 84 4.95 2.03 15.75
C PRO A 84 4.54 1.29 17.03
N LYS A 85 3.45 1.76 17.64
CA LYS A 85 2.75 1.00 18.68
C LYS A 85 1.75 0.06 18.00
N VAL A 86 1.96 -1.25 18.14
CA VAL A 86 1.07 -2.28 17.56
C VAL A 86 0.24 -2.94 18.67
N GLU A 87 -1.08 -2.79 18.57
CA GLU A 87 -2.04 -3.46 19.45
C GLU A 87 -2.84 -4.48 18.63
N GLY A 88 -3.24 -5.60 19.26
CA GLY A 88 -4.05 -6.62 18.59
C GLY A 88 -3.28 -7.53 17.62
N ARG A 89 -1.95 -7.60 17.71
CA ARG A 89 -1.14 -8.47 16.84
C ARG A 89 -1.48 -9.96 17.02
N GLU A 90 -1.99 -10.33 18.18
CA GLU A 90 -2.48 -11.68 18.50
C GLU A 90 -3.63 -12.13 17.59
N TRP A 91 -4.49 -11.21 17.14
CA TRP A 91 -5.64 -11.52 16.26
C TRP A 91 -5.21 -11.95 14.85
N VAL A 92 -3.98 -11.61 14.46
CA VAL A 92 -3.43 -11.91 13.13
C VAL A 92 -2.33 -12.98 13.16
N ARG A 93 -2.12 -13.66 14.29
CA ARG A 93 -1.15 -14.75 14.41
C ARG A 93 -1.58 -16.01 13.66
N GLU A 94 -2.86 -16.36 13.73
CA GLU A 94 -3.40 -17.63 13.21
C GLU A 94 -4.52 -17.38 12.20
N LEU A 95 -4.19 -16.73 11.07
CA LEU A 95 -5.14 -16.53 9.99
C LEU A 95 -5.45 -17.87 9.31
N LYS A 96 -6.61 -18.46 9.65
CA LYS A 96 -7.09 -19.72 9.08
C LYS A 96 -7.59 -19.58 7.64
N ARG A 97 -7.90 -18.36 7.22
CA ARG A 97 -8.39 -18.01 5.89
C ARG A 97 -7.77 -16.68 5.45
N PRO A 98 -7.71 -16.43 4.14
CA PRO A 98 -7.33 -15.13 3.61
C PRO A 98 -8.19 -14.02 4.19
N VAL A 99 -7.57 -12.89 4.51
CA VAL A 99 -8.24 -11.72 5.06
C VAL A 99 -7.95 -10.47 4.23
N ILE A 100 -8.82 -9.48 4.37
CA ILE A 100 -8.61 -8.14 3.84
C ILE A 100 -8.22 -7.24 5.02
N PHE A 101 -6.97 -6.78 5.01
CA PHE A 101 -6.49 -5.69 5.86
C PHE A 101 -6.93 -4.36 5.25
N ALA A 102 -8.00 -3.78 5.78
CA ALA A 102 -8.49 -2.47 5.38
C ALA A 102 -7.94 -1.40 6.34
N ALA A 103 -7.18 -0.44 5.82
CA ALA A 103 -6.59 0.65 6.59
C ALA A 103 -6.93 2.01 5.98
N ASN A 104 -7.03 3.05 6.79
CA ASN A 104 -7.09 4.43 6.29
C ASN A 104 -5.77 4.79 5.59
N HIS A 105 -5.79 5.76 4.67
CA HIS A 105 -4.60 6.15 3.90
C HIS A 105 -4.26 7.63 4.11
N SER A 106 -3.24 7.91 4.89
CA SER A 106 -2.81 9.26 5.28
C SER A 106 -1.34 9.57 4.98
N SER A 107 -0.50 8.56 4.69
CA SER A 107 0.94 8.71 4.50
C SER A 107 1.50 7.73 3.47
N HIS A 108 2.68 8.03 2.92
CA HIS A 108 3.46 7.04 2.17
C HIS A 108 3.94 5.87 3.04
N ALA A 109 4.03 6.07 4.36
CA ALA A 109 4.45 5.04 5.31
C ALA A 109 3.36 4.00 5.63
N ASP A 110 2.10 4.22 5.23
CA ASP A 110 0.98 3.37 5.67
C ASP A 110 1.16 1.90 5.27
N THR A 111 1.60 1.65 4.03
CA THR A 111 1.84 0.28 3.55
C THR A 111 2.91 -0.42 4.38
N SER A 112 4.03 0.25 4.67
CA SER A 112 5.10 -0.36 5.45
C SER A 112 4.69 -0.55 6.91
N LEU A 113 3.90 0.37 7.48
CA LEU A 113 3.30 0.25 8.81
C LEU A 113 2.33 -0.93 8.93
N VAL A 114 1.47 -1.14 7.93
CA VAL A 114 0.57 -2.31 7.91
C VAL A 114 1.39 -3.59 7.87
N LEU A 115 2.35 -3.71 6.94
CA LEU A 115 3.21 -4.90 6.83
C LEU A 115 4.06 -5.12 8.10
N HIS A 116 4.52 -4.04 8.73
CA HIS A 116 5.24 -4.07 10.00
C HIS A 116 4.41 -4.69 11.12
N SER A 117 3.12 -4.33 11.18
CA SER A 117 2.20 -4.77 12.22
C SER A 117 1.84 -6.26 12.12
N LEU A 118 2.05 -6.89 10.96
CA LEU A 118 1.75 -8.30 10.74
C LEU A 118 2.82 -9.24 11.31
N THR A 119 2.42 -10.48 11.60
CA THR A 119 3.38 -11.58 11.81
C THR A 119 4.10 -11.94 10.52
N ASP A 120 5.25 -12.61 10.62
CA ASP A 120 6.02 -13.01 9.44
C ASP A 120 5.19 -13.90 8.50
N GLN A 121 4.44 -14.84 9.07
CA GLN A 121 3.56 -15.73 8.32
C GLN A 121 2.44 -14.96 7.60
N ALA A 122 1.79 -14.02 8.29
CA ALA A 122 0.74 -13.21 7.67
C ALA A 122 1.32 -12.29 6.58
N ARG A 123 2.45 -11.63 6.85
CA ARG A 123 3.13 -10.72 5.92
C ARG A 123 3.59 -11.43 4.65
N ASP A 124 4.22 -12.60 4.76
CA ASP A 124 4.67 -13.36 3.60
C ASP A 124 3.53 -13.74 2.65
N ARG A 125 2.33 -13.98 3.20
CA ARG A 125 1.08 -14.27 2.48
C ARG A 125 0.22 -13.04 2.17
N THR A 126 0.76 -11.84 2.25
CA THR A 126 0.03 -10.59 1.98
C THR A 126 0.43 -9.95 0.67
N VAL A 127 -0.57 -9.46 -0.09
CA VAL A 127 -0.41 -8.70 -1.33
C VAL A 127 -0.97 -7.29 -1.11
N VAL A 128 -0.32 -6.27 -1.64
CA VAL A 128 -0.73 -4.87 -1.48
C VAL A 128 -1.32 -4.33 -2.77
N ALA A 129 -2.52 -3.74 -2.71
CA ALA A 129 -3.05 -2.99 -3.85
C ALA A 129 -2.24 -1.70 -4.04
N ALA A 130 -1.56 -1.58 -5.18
CA ALA A 130 -0.78 -0.40 -5.51
C ALA A 130 -1.40 0.34 -6.69
N ALA A 131 -1.54 1.66 -6.53
CA ALA A 131 -2.08 2.56 -7.55
C ALA A 131 -1.33 2.40 -8.88
N ALA A 132 -2.03 1.85 -9.89
CA ALA A 132 -1.52 1.61 -11.25
C ALA A 132 -0.92 2.88 -11.87
N ASP A 133 -1.64 4.00 -11.72
CA ASP A 133 -1.30 5.30 -12.27
C ASP A 133 -0.16 6.02 -11.56
N TYR A 134 0.33 5.48 -10.44
CA TYR A 134 1.46 6.04 -9.71
C TYR A 134 2.69 5.12 -9.84
N TRP A 135 2.55 3.86 -9.42
CA TRP A 135 3.67 2.93 -9.33
C TRP A 135 4.03 2.27 -10.66
N PHE A 136 3.04 2.04 -11.52
CA PHE A 136 3.19 1.25 -12.75
C PHE A 136 3.30 2.11 -14.02
N LYS A 137 3.38 3.43 -13.89
CA LYS A 137 3.83 4.32 -14.98
C LYS A 137 5.26 4.01 -15.43
N HIS A 138 6.10 3.56 -14.52
CA HIS A 138 7.48 3.16 -14.79
C HIS A 138 7.66 1.67 -14.49
N PRO A 139 7.79 0.80 -15.51
CA PRO A 139 7.86 -0.65 -15.32
C PRO A 139 8.94 -1.12 -14.34
N ILE A 140 10.10 -0.44 -14.34
CA ILE A 140 11.20 -0.72 -13.41
C ILE A 140 10.76 -0.46 -11.96
N LEU A 141 10.12 0.69 -11.70
CA LEU A 141 9.66 1.05 -10.36
C LEU A 141 8.55 0.10 -9.90
N GLY A 142 7.60 -0.23 -10.79
CA GLY A 142 6.56 -1.21 -10.51
C GLY A 142 7.12 -2.59 -10.13
N ASN A 143 8.15 -3.06 -10.83
CA ASN A 143 8.81 -4.33 -10.53
C ASN A 143 9.57 -4.29 -9.20
N ILE A 144 10.28 -3.21 -8.89
CA ILE A 144 10.99 -3.04 -7.61
C ILE A 144 10.00 -3.05 -6.46
N VAL A 145 8.92 -2.27 -6.55
CA VAL A 145 7.92 -2.21 -5.48
C VAL A 145 7.22 -3.57 -5.33
N SER A 146 7.00 -4.29 -6.42
CA SER A 146 6.42 -5.64 -6.37
C SER A 146 7.36 -6.66 -5.72
N LEU A 147 8.66 -6.56 -5.96
CA LEU A 147 9.67 -7.35 -5.27
C LEU A 147 9.69 -7.06 -3.77
N PHE A 148 9.58 -5.79 -3.36
CA PHE A 148 9.70 -5.39 -1.96
C PHE A 148 8.41 -5.61 -1.16
N LEU A 149 7.25 -5.30 -1.74
CA LEU A 149 5.97 -5.19 -1.04
C LEU A 149 4.91 -6.17 -1.53
N ASN A 150 5.20 -7.00 -2.54
CA ASN A 150 4.24 -7.90 -3.18
C ASN A 150 3.00 -7.14 -3.69
N THR A 151 3.22 -6.13 -4.52
CA THR A 151 2.12 -5.34 -5.05
C THR A 151 1.43 -5.98 -6.24
N PHE A 152 0.13 -5.71 -6.37
CA PHE A 152 -0.59 -5.89 -7.63
C PHE A 152 -1.17 -4.55 -8.11
N PRO A 153 -1.32 -4.37 -9.42
CA PRO A 153 -1.85 -3.12 -9.96
C PRO A 153 -3.33 -2.97 -9.63
N PHE A 154 -3.69 -1.82 -9.05
CA PHE A 154 -5.05 -1.46 -8.70
C PHE A 154 -5.36 -0.07 -9.28
N SER A 155 -6.40 0.04 -10.10
CA SER A 155 -6.77 1.32 -10.73
C SER A 155 -7.70 2.13 -9.84
N ARG A 156 -7.34 3.37 -9.56
CA ARG A 156 -8.18 4.24 -8.71
C ARG A 156 -9.41 4.78 -9.44
N THR A 157 -9.40 4.71 -10.78
CA THR A 157 -10.41 5.26 -11.68
C THR A 157 -10.73 4.28 -12.81
N GLY A 158 -12.02 4.04 -13.05
CA GLY A 158 -12.49 3.06 -14.04
C GLY A 158 -12.15 1.60 -13.71
N GLY A 159 -12.80 0.65 -14.40
CA GLY A 159 -12.44 -0.77 -14.31
C GLY A 159 -12.66 -1.44 -12.94
N ALA A 160 -13.59 -0.94 -12.12
CA ALA A 160 -13.84 -1.45 -10.77
C ALA A 160 -14.14 -2.97 -10.76
N GLN A 161 -14.92 -3.46 -11.72
CA GLN A 161 -15.22 -4.89 -11.84
C GLN A 161 -13.97 -5.75 -12.07
N ALA A 162 -13.07 -5.33 -12.97
CA ALA A 162 -11.84 -6.06 -13.25
C ALA A 162 -10.93 -6.12 -12.00
N GLN A 163 -10.88 -5.04 -11.23
CA GLN A 163 -10.08 -4.97 -10.01
C GLN A 163 -10.65 -5.81 -8.87
N LEU A 164 -11.98 -5.77 -8.70
CA LEU A 164 -12.68 -6.64 -7.76
C LEU A 164 -12.47 -8.10 -8.15
N HIS A 165 -12.55 -8.42 -9.44
CA HIS A 165 -12.26 -9.77 -9.94
C HIS A 165 -10.82 -10.20 -9.61
N SER A 166 -9.80 -9.40 -9.95
CA SER A 166 -8.41 -9.73 -9.62
C SER A 166 -8.17 -9.88 -8.12
N SER A 167 -8.80 -9.02 -7.31
CA SER A 167 -8.74 -9.10 -5.83
C SER A 167 -9.40 -10.39 -5.32
N SER A 168 -10.57 -10.75 -5.86
CA SER A 168 -11.28 -12.00 -5.57
C SER A 168 -10.44 -13.22 -5.90
N GLN A 169 -9.76 -13.23 -7.06
CA GLN A 169 -8.87 -14.33 -7.45
C GLN A 169 -7.70 -14.49 -6.49
N LEU A 170 -7.09 -13.39 -6.04
CA LEU A 170 -6.01 -13.44 -5.04
C LEU A 170 -6.49 -14.01 -3.71
N LEU A 171 -7.64 -13.55 -3.21
CA LEU A 171 -8.26 -14.08 -1.99
C LEU A 171 -8.55 -15.58 -2.13
N LYS A 172 -9.18 -16.01 -3.23
CA LYS A 172 -9.47 -17.43 -3.51
C LYS A 172 -8.20 -18.28 -3.63
N SER A 173 -7.10 -17.68 -4.06
CA SER A 173 -5.78 -18.32 -4.17
C SER A 173 -5.00 -18.35 -2.84
N GLY A 174 -5.61 -17.95 -1.72
CA GLY A 174 -4.99 -18.03 -0.40
C GLY A 174 -4.19 -16.80 0.02
N TRP A 175 -4.27 -15.68 -0.71
CA TRP A 175 -3.52 -14.47 -0.40
C TRP A 175 -4.35 -13.45 0.38
N ASN A 176 -3.76 -12.89 1.44
CA ASN A 176 -4.33 -11.73 2.12
C ASN A 176 -4.17 -10.48 1.26
N LEU A 177 -5.07 -9.52 1.41
CA LEU A 177 -5.03 -8.24 0.70
C LEU A 177 -4.87 -7.08 1.67
N VAL A 178 -4.00 -6.12 1.33
CA VAL A 178 -4.02 -4.78 1.93
C VAL A 178 -4.74 -3.84 0.97
N LEU A 179 -5.83 -3.25 1.44
CA LEU A 179 -6.65 -2.29 0.69
C LEU A 179 -6.82 -1.00 1.50
N PHE A 180 -6.74 0.12 0.80
CA PHE A 180 -7.06 1.43 1.33
C PHE A 180 -8.43 1.86 0.78
N PRO A 181 -9.54 1.71 1.53
CA PRO A 181 -10.89 1.86 1.00
C PRO A 181 -11.21 3.28 0.55
N GLU A 182 -10.44 4.28 0.99
CA GLU A 182 -10.52 5.67 0.51
C GLU A 182 -10.09 5.80 -0.97
N GLY A 183 -9.31 4.85 -1.48
CA GLY A 183 -8.83 4.80 -2.86
C GLY A 183 -7.79 5.87 -3.22
N SER A 184 -7.39 6.72 -2.28
CA SER A 184 -6.33 7.72 -2.42
C SER A 184 -5.86 8.14 -1.03
N ARG A 185 -4.69 8.77 -0.95
CA ARG A 185 -4.19 9.30 0.31
C ARG A 185 -4.93 10.59 0.67
N SER A 186 -5.34 10.68 1.92
CA SER A 186 -5.95 11.85 2.50
C SER A 186 -5.03 13.08 2.36
N PRO A 187 -5.53 14.19 1.77
CA PRO A 187 -4.74 15.40 1.57
C PRO A 187 -4.44 16.13 2.89
N ASP A 188 -5.25 15.86 3.92
CA ASP A 188 -5.20 16.49 5.23
C ASP A 188 -5.18 15.43 6.36
N GLY A 189 -4.82 14.18 6.09
CA GLY A 189 -4.76 13.13 7.12
C GLY A 189 -6.10 12.74 7.77
N ARG A 190 -7.23 13.34 7.38
CA ARG A 190 -8.57 12.96 7.84
C ARG A 190 -9.04 11.72 7.08
N ILE A 191 -9.74 10.81 7.76
CA ILE A 191 -10.36 9.65 7.11
C ILE A 191 -11.41 10.13 6.10
N GLN A 192 -11.24 9.76 4.84
CA GLN A 192 -12.19 10.03 3.77
C GLN A 192 -13.31 8.98 3.73
N GLU A 193 -14.31 9.21 2.88
CA GLU A 193 -15.35 8.22 2.62
C GLU A 193 -14.77 6.91 2.07
N PHE A 194 -15.35 5.78 2.46
CA PHE A 194 -14.91 4.46 2.02
C PHE A 194 -15.68 4.01 0.79
N LYS A 195 -14.96 3.58 -0.24
CA LYS A 195 -15.57 2.99 -1.44
C LYS A 195 -16.15 1.62 -1.08
N PRO A 196 -17.27 1.21 -1.71
CA PRO A 196 -17.95 -0.03 -1.35
C PRO A 196 -17.17 -1.32 -1.70
N GLY A 197 -16.07 -1.22 -2.46
CA GLY A 197 -15.34 -2.37 -2.99
C GLY A 197 -14.82 -3.36 -1.94
N VAL A 198 -14.33 -2.86 -0.79
CA VAL A 198 -13.89 -3.73 0.31
C VAL A 198 -15.06 -4.53 0.89
N GLY A 199 -16.21 -3.88 1.09
CA GLY A 199 -17.42 -4.55 1.59
C GLY A 199 -17.98 -5.57 0.60
N HIS A 200 -17.84 -5.31 -0.71
CA HIS A 200 -18.20 -6.29 -1.74
C HIS A 200 -17.32 -7.54 -1.67
N LEU A 201 -15.99 -7.37 -1.62
CA LEU A 201 -15.04 -8.48 -1.53
C LEU A 201 -15.21 -9.30 -0.24
N ALA A 202 -15.55 -8.66 0.87
CA ALA A 202 -15.75 -9.35 2.15
C ALA A 202 -17.01 -10.23 2.19
N LYS A 203 -17.95 -10.04 1.25
CA LYS A 203 -19.19 -10.82 1.15
C LYS A 203 -19.05 -12.06 0.26
N GLU A 204 -18.06 -12.06 -0.65
CA GLU A 204 -17.79 -13.18 -1.55
C GLU A 204 -17.29 -14.43 -0.81
#